data_AF-A0A7C9BY09-F1
#
_entry.id   AF-A0A7C9BY09-F1
#
_cell.length_a   1.000
_cell.length_b   1.000
_cell.length_c   1.000
_cell.angle_alpha   90.00
_cell.angle_beta   90.00
_cell.angle_gamma   90.00
#
_symmetry.space_group_name_H-M   'P 1'
#
loop_
_entity.id
_entity.type
_entity.pdbx_description
1 polymer ?
#
loop_
_entity_poly.entity_id
_entity_poly.type
_entity_poly.pdbx_seq_one_letter_code
_entity_poly.pdbx_strand_id
1 'polypeptide(L)'
;MNDIRARPSGANTSDRDDGQSREGMTMEGTKQIAQRIVNAEENFIETVQAITGCSREEGEKALNTMRKLRVIKLDVAGGRYMAKHGAFMEADALRNAIAY
;
A
#
# COMPACT_ATOMS: atom_id res chain seq x y z
N MET A 1 -30.60 -69.83 -17.68
CA MET A 1 -29.51 -69.85 -16.67
C MET A 1 -28.34 -69.05 -17.21
N ASN A 2 -27.79 -68.18 -16.37
CA ASN A 2 -26.53 -67.42 -16.54
C ASN A 2 -26.56 -66.31 -17.63
N ASP A 3 -26.03 -65.10 -17.45
CA ASP A 3 -25.14 -64.55 -16.43
C ASP A 3 -25.29 -63.02 -16.37
N ILE A 4 -24.97 -62.50 -15.19
CA ILE A 4 -25.09 -61.12 -14.73
C ILE A 4 -24.07 -60.22 -15.44
N ARG A 5 -24.50 -59.16 -16.12
CA ARG A 5 -23.63 -58.08 -16.59
C ARG A 5 -23.98 -56.79 -15.85
N ALA A 6 -23.47 -56.68 -14.63
CA ALA A 6 -23.40 -55.42 -13.90
C ALA A 6 -22.34 -54.51 -14.55
N ARG A 7 -22.75 -53.28 -14.92
CA ARG A 7 -21.89 -52.09 -14.96
C ARG A 7 -21.71 -51.57 -13.50
N PRO A 8 -20.94 -50.49 -13.18
CA PRO A 8 -20.16 -49.58 -14.02
C PRO A 8 -18.77 -49.16 -13.45
N SER A 9 -18.05 -48.40 -14.29
CA SER A 9 -17.28 -47.17 -13.99
C SER A 9 -16.38 -47.05 -12.76
N GLY A 10 -15.15 -46.59 -13.04
CA GLY A 10 -14.76 -45.27 -12.53
C GLY A 10 -13.66 -45.23 -11.48
N ALA A 11 -12.53 -44.66 -11.91
CA ALA A 11 -11.66 -43.77 -11.16
C ALA A 11 -11.03 -44.29 -9.86
N ASN A 12 -9.75 -44.64 -10.00
CA ASN A 12 -8.75 -44.48 -8.95
C ASN A 12 -8.81 -43.05 -8.42
N THR A 13 -9.37 -42.86 -7.22
CA THR A 13 -9.27 -41.61 -6.45
C THR A 13 -8.61 -41.93 -5.13
N SER A 14 -7.33 -41.62 -5.00
CA SER A 14 -6.67 -41.28 -3.73
C SER A 14 -5.31 -40.63 -4.04
N ASP A 15 -5.36 -39.58 -4.86
CA ASP A 15 -4.38 -38.51 -4.81
C ASP A 15 -5.02 -37.36 -4.02
N ARG A 16 -4.18 -36.69 -3.21
CA ARG A 16 -4.41 -35.43 -2.48
C ARG A 16 -5.06 -35.57 -1.10
N ASP A 17 -4.26 -35.36 -0.06
CA ASP A 17 -4.31 -34.04 0.58
C ASP A 17 -2.99 -33.79 1.32
N ASP A 18 -2.19 -32.91 0.73
CA ASP A 18 -1.05 -32.25 1.32
C ASP A 18 -1.41 -31.63 2.66
N GLY A 19 -0.92 -32.23 3.75
CA GLY A 19 -0.82 -31.58 5.05
C GLY A 19 0.25 -30.48 5.02
N GLN A 20 0.03 -29.44 4.21
CA GLN A 20 0.86 -28.24 4.20
C GLN A 20 0.38 -27.24 5.25
N SER A 21 1.18 -27.18 6.32
CA SER A 21 1.70 -25.94 6.90
C SER A 21 0.68 -24.94 7.46
N ARG A 22 0.38 -25.10 8.76
CA ARG A 22 -0.07 -24.00 9.63
C ARG A 22 1.10 -23.08 10.01
N GLU A 23 1.71 -22.39 9.04
CA GLU A 23 2.68 -21.32 9.32
C GLU A 23 2.58 -20.25 8.23
N GLY A 24 1.72 -19.24 8.44
CA GLY A 24 1.57 -18.17 7.44
C GLY A 24 0.89 -16.89 7.90
N MET A 25 0.71 -16.65 9.21
CA MET A 25 -0.18 -15.56 9.66
C MET A 25 0.47 -14.29 10.22
N THR A 26 1.79 -14.04 10.09
CA THR A 26 2.39 -12.87 10.78
C THR A 26 3.40 -12.01 10.01
N MET A 27 3.51 -12.12 8.67
CA MET A 27 4.40 -11.23 7.89
C MET A 27 3.78 -10.51 6.68
N GLU A 28 2.59 -10.90 6.20
CA GLU A 28 2.00 -10.24 5.03
C GLU A 28 1.32 -8.91 5.37
N GLY A 29 0.70 -8.79 6.54
CA GLY A 29 -0.02 -7.57 6.94
C GLY A 29 0.90 -6.35 7.11
N THR A 30 2.08 -6.54 7.71
CA THR A 30 3.08 -5.47 7.92
C THR A 30 3.73 -5.01 6.61
N LYS A 31 4.00 -5.92 5.67
CA LYS A 31 4.52 -5.58 4.34
C LYS A 31 3.52 -4.73 3.54
N GLN A 32 2.23 -5.04 3.62
CA GLN A 32 1.19 -4.27 2.96
C GLN A 32 1.08 -2.84 3.50
N ILE A 33 1.27 -2.64 4.80
CA ILE A 33 1.28 -1.31 5.42
C ILE A 33 2.49 -0.52 4.95
N ALA A 34 3.69 -1.11 4.95
CA ALA A 34 4.91 -0.43 4.48
C ALA A 34 4.76 0.08 3.05
N GLN A 35 4.21 -0.74 2.14
CA GLN A 35 3.99 -0.32 0.75
C GLN A 35 3.01 0.85 0.64
N ARG A 36 1.94 0.88 1.46
CA ARG A 36 0.98 1.99 1.46
C ARG A 36 1.60 3.30 1.95
N ILE A 37 2.54 3.21 2.88
CA ILE A 37 3.29 4.37 3.37
C ILE A 37 4.17 4.92 2.24
N VAL A 38 4.95 4.06 1.58
CA VAL A 38 5.78 4.46 0.44
C VAL A 38 4.92 5.11 -0.65
N ASN A 39 3.79 4.49 -1.00
CA ASN A 39 2.88 5.06 -1.99
C ASN A 39 2.30 6.43 -1.56
N ALA A 40 2.06 6.62 -0.26
CA ALA A 40 1.61 7.91 0.26
C ALA A 40 2.69 8.98 0.14
N GLU A 41 3.94 8.61 0.45
CA GLU A 41 5.11 9.51 0.33
C GLU A 41 5.33 9.88 -1.13
N GLU A 42 5.36 8.91 -2.05
CA GLU A 42 5.50 9.15 -3.49
C GLU A 42 4.40 10.10 -4.00
N ASN A 43 3.14 9.81 -3.70
CA ASN A 43 2.00 10.62 -4.15
C ASN A 43 2.07 12.07 -3.61
N PHE A 44 2.50 12.24 -2.36
CA PHE A 44 2.70 13.57 -1.81
C PHE A 44 3.82 14.30 -2.56
N ILE A 45 4.96 13.65 -2.76
CA ILE A 45 6.10 14.24 -3.45
C ILE A 45 5.72 14.60 -4.89
N GLU A 46 5.01 13.72 -5.62
CA GLU A 46 4.47 14.00 -6.96
C GLU A 46 3.52 15.20 -6.95
N THR A 47 2.63 15.29 -5.97
CA THR A 47 1.71 16.43 -5.81
C THR A 47 2.47 17.74 -5.57
N VAL A 48 3.48 17.73 -4.70
CA VAL A 48 4.30 18.91 -4.42
C VAL A 48 5.10 19.34 -5.65
N GLN A 49 5.66 18.39 -6.39
CA GLN A 49 6.34 18.67 -7.65
C GLN A 49 5.37 19.26 -8.68
N ALA A 50 4.16 18.73 -8.81
CA ALA A 50 3.16 19.24 -9.74
C ALA A 50 2.70 20.67 -9.40
N ILE A 51 2.60 21.02 -8.12
CA ILE A 51 2.14 22.34 -7.66
C ILE A 51 3.27 23.38 -7.71
N THR A 52 4.47 23.02 -7.24
CA THR A 52 5.57 23.97 -7.07
C THR A 52 6.58 23.96 -8.21
N GLY A 53 6.64 22.86 -8.98
CA GLY A 53 7.67 22.62 -9.99
C GLY A 53 9.03 22.22 -9.41
N CYS A 54 9.09 21.83 -8.13
CA CYS A 54 10.33 21.47 -7.45
C CYS A 54 10.86 20.08 -7.87
N SER A 55 12.08 19.76 -7.43
CA SER A 55 12.65 18.42 -7.59
C SER A 55 12.10 17.43 -6.56
N ARG A 56 12.31 16.13 -6.79
CA ARG A 56 11.92 15.07 -5.84
C ARG A 56 12.54 15.26 -4.45
N GLU A 57 13.83 15.58 -4.39
CA GLU A 57 14.54 15.86 -3.13
C GLU A 57 13.93 17.04 -2.36
N GLU A 58 13.45 18.05 -3.08
CA GLU A 58 12.74 19.19 -2.49
C GLU A 58 11.35 18.78 -1.98
N GLY A 59 10.63 17.93 -2.72
CA GLY A 59 9.38 17.34 -2.28
C GLY A 59 9.53 16.49 -1.00
N GLU A 60 10.62 15.74 -0.87
CA GLU A 60 10.96 14.99 0.35
C GLU A 60 11.26 15.92 1.53
N LYS A 61 11.98 17.03 1.30
CA LYS A 61 12.19 18.08 2.32
C LYS A 61 10.86 18.69 2.77
N ALA A 62 10.00 19.05 1.82
CA ALA A 62 8.66 19.58 2.10
C ALA A 62 7.86 18.59 2.95
N LEU A 63 7.83 17.32 2.58
CA LEU A 63 7.16 16.26 3.32
C LEU A 63 7.68 16.17 4.76
N ASN A 64 9.00 16.16 4.94
CA ASN A 64 9.61 16.07 6.27
C ASN A 64 9.29 17.30 7.13
N THR A 65 9.37 18.50 6.56
CA THR A 65 8.99 19.76 7.22
C THR A 65 7.51 19.76 7.61
N MET A 66 6.62 19.43 6.69
CA MET A 66 5.17 19.37 6.93
C MET A 66 4.83 18.33 8.01
N ARG A 67 5.54 17.19 8.02
CA ARG A 67 5.40 16.16 9.05
C ARG A 67 5.93 16.63 10.41
N LYS A 68 7.07 17.34 10.43
CA LYS A 68 7.69 17.94 11.63
C LYS A 68 6.79 19.00 12.26
N LEU A 69 6.19 19.87 11.45
CA LEU A 69 5.21 20.87 11.87
C LEU A 69 3.84 20.24 12.22
N ARG A 70 3.68 18.93 12.00
CA ARG A 70 2.44 18.17 12.23
C ARG A 70 1.25 18.77 11.48
N VAL A 71 1.46 19.35 10.31
CA VAL A 71 0.40 19.97 9.50
C VAL A 71 -0.21 18.99 8.49
N ILE A 72 0.47 17.87 8.24
CA ILE A 72 -0.04 16.72 7.47
C ILE A 72 -0.20 15.49 8.38
N LYS A 73 -1.15 14.62 8.03
CA LYS A 73 -1.35 13.31 8.66
C LYS A 73 -1.28 12.23 7.59
N LEU A 74 -0.62 11.13 7.91
CA LEU A 74 -0.61 9.94 7.07
C LEU A 74 -1.92 9.17 7.27
N ASP A 75 -2.69 9.01 6.19
CA ASP A 75 -3.80 8.08 6.15
C ASP A 75 -3.31 6.72 5.62
N VAL A 76 -3.06 5.79 6.54
CA VAL A 76 -2.57 4.43 6.24
C VAL A 76 -3.63 3.59 5.53
N ALA A 77 -4.92 3.91 5.72
CA ALA A 77 -6.00 3.19 5.06
C ALA A 77 -6.06 3.56 3.56
N GLY A 78 -5.99 4.86 3.24
CA GLY A 78 -6.00 5.37 1.88
C GLY A 78 -4.64 5.42 1.19
N GLY A 79 -3.53 5.27 1.93
CA GLY A 79 -2.18 5.41 1.40
C GLY A 79 -1.91 6.82 0.86
N ARG A 80 -2.35 7.85 1.60
CA ARG A 80 -2.21 9.26 1.21
C ARG A 80 -1.90 10.15 2.41
N TYR A 81 -1.24 11.28 2.17
CA TYR A 81 -1.13 12.33 3.17
C TYR A 81 -2.31 13.28 3.07
N MET A 82 -2.90 13.58 4.23
CA MET A 82 -4.00 14.53 4.37
C MET A 82 -3.51 15.75 5.14
N ALA A 83 -3.56 16.91 4.50
CA ALA A 83 -3.28 18.17 5.18
C ALA A 83 -4.40 18.49 6.19
N LYS A 84 -4.04 19.00 7.36
CA LYS A 84 -5.00 19.46 8.37
C LYS A 84 -5.82 20.65 7.89
N HIS A 85 -5.21 21.51 7.09
CA HIS A 85 -5.83 22.66 6.47
C HIS A 85 -5.39 22.71 5.00
N GLY A 86 -6.34 23.01 4.10
CA GLY A 86 -6.06 23.12 2.66
C GLY A 86 -4.96 24.13 2.33
N ALA A 87 -4.82 25.18 3.15
CA ALA A 87 -3.78 26.20 3.02
C ALA A 87 -2.35 25.63 3.02
N PHE A 88 -2.11 24.45 3.60
CA PHE A 88 -0.78 23.81 3.57
C PHE A 88 -0.46 23.11 2.24
N MET A 89 -1.46 22.91 1.37
CA MET A 89 -1.27 22.35 0.03
C MET A 89 -1.14 23.45 -1.03
N GLU A 90 -1.12 24.72 -0.64
CA GLU A 90 -0.91 25.85 -1.54
C GLU A 90 0.58 25.95 -1.93
N ALA A 91 0.84 26.47 -3.14
CA ALA A 91 2.19 26.60 -3.67
C ALA A 91 3.15 27.37 -2.74
N ASP A 92 2.67 28.45 -2.10
CA ASP A 92 3.49 29.25 -1.18
C ASP A 92 3.84 28.50 0.11
N ALA A 93 2.88 27.76 0.67
CA ALA A 93 3.12 26.95 1.87
C ALA A 93 4.10 25.81 1.59
N LEU A 94 3.97 25.16 0.43
CA LEU A 94 4.88 24.12 -0.02
C LEU A 94 6.29 24.66 -0.28
N ARG A 95 6.43 25.79 -0.97
CA ARG A 95 7.72 26.46 -1.17
C ARG A 95 8.38 26.85 0.13
N ASN A 96 7.61 27.37 1.09
CA ASN A 96 8.13 27.71 2.41
C ASN A 96 8.58 26.45 3.16
N ALA A 97 7.86 25.33 3.02
CA ALA A 97 8.26 24.06 3.62
C ALA A 97 9.53 23.45 3.00
N ILE A 98 9.78 23.69 1.70
CA ILE A 98 11.02 23.30 1.00
C ILE A 98 12.22 24.11 1.54
N ALA A 99 12.01 25.39 1.84
CA ALA A 99 13.05 26.32 2.30
C ALA A 99 13.30 26.31 3.83
N TYR A 100 12.53 25.52 4.58
CA TYR A 100 12.59 25.42 6.05
C TYR A 100 13.75 24.55 6.54
#